data_AF-A0A0V1MB07-F1
#
_entry.id   AF-A0A0V1MB07-F1
#
_cell.length_a   1.000
_cell.length_b   1.000
_cell.length_c   1.000
_cell.angle_alpha   90.00
_cell.angle_beta   90.00
_cell.angle_gamma   90.00
#
_symmetry.space_group_name_H-M   'P 1'
#
loop_
_entity.id
_entity.type
_entity.pdbx_description
1 polymer ?
#
loop_
_entity_poly.entity_id
_entity_poly.type
_entity_poly.pdbx_seq_one_letter_code
_entity_poly.pdbx_strand_id
1 'polypeptide(L)'
;MAEKSDHNFSVNEVPAKGTLCQVKIPPGYVQYCSLCKGKIFGLKAVLDNGKFYHECCMVCNNCIQPLNTEYRTVGNARYCSFCYSDMYLPLCVKCDLPVKQEEGILIYGCLHHSSCIQCEICKETIHNSFYNKNDMYFCRECYENRGNNKTNDEDLTDPEN
;
A
#
# COMPACT_ATOMS: atom_id res chain seq x y z
N MET A 1 -8.14 -27.08 6.91
CA MET A 1 -6.80 -26.60 7.30
C MET A 1 -6.36 -25.63 6.22
N ALA A 2 -6.01 -24.40 6.57
CA ALA A 2 -5.66 -23.36 5.60
C ALA A 2 -4.14 -23.14 5.61
N GLU A 3 -3.49 -23.33 4.47
CA GLU A 3 -2.06 -23.08 4.29
C GLU A 3 -1.86 -21.67 3.73
N LYS A 4 -0.89 -20.95 4.28
CA LYS A 4 -0.45 -19.65 3.76
C LYS A 4 0.46 -19.90 2.57
N SER A 5 0.14 -19.34 1.41
CA SER A 5 1.05 -19.35 0.27
C SER A 5 2.12 -18.27 0.44
N ASP A 6 3.32 -18.56 -0.07
CA ASP A 6 4.53 -17.74 0.05
C ASP A 6 4.31 -16.25 -0.24
N HIS A 7 5.03 -15.41 0.51
CA HIS A 7 4.94 -13.95 0.63
C HIS A 7 5.34 -13.15 -0.64
N ASN A 8 5.17 -13.72 -1.83
CA ASN A 8 5.64 -13.11 -3.06
C ASN A 8 4.48 -12.78 -4.00
N PHE A 9 3.61 -11.84 -3.59
CA PHE A 9 2.75 -11.16 -4.56
C PHE A 9 3.59 -10.12 -5.30
N SER A 10 3.88 -10.39 -6.58
CA SER A 10 4.51 -9.41 -7.45
C SER A 10 3.49 -8.34 -7.82
N VAL A 11 3.57 -7.17 -7.18
CA VAL A 11 2.98 -5.96 -7.73
C VAL A 11 3.64 -5.71 -9.10
N ASN A 12 2.83 -5.63 -10.15
CA ASN A 12 3.32 -5.36 -11.51
C ASN A 12 4.16 -4.07 -11.50
N GLU A 13 5.36 -4.15 -12.09
CA GLU A 13 6.35 -3.09 -12.30
C GLU A 13 6.56 -2.14 -11.11
N VAL A 14 7.64 -2.39 -10.34
CA VAL A 14 8.11 -1.46 -9.30
C VAL A 14 8.30 -0.07 -9.94
N PRO A 15 7.50 0.94 -9.57
CA PRO A 15 7.67 2.27 -10.13
C PRO A 15 9.03 2.81 -9.72
N ALA A 16 9.70 3.50 -10.64
CA ALA A 16 10.95 4.15 -10.33
C ALA A 16 10.74 5.13 -9.16
N LYS A 17 11.38 4.85 -8.03
CA LYS A 17 11.48 5.76 -6.90
C LYS A 17 12.33 6.95 -7.34
N GLY A 18 11.71 8.12 -7.43
CA GLY A 18 12.40 9.35 -7.77
C GLY A 18 12.82 10.10 -6.51
N THR A 19 14.03 10.66 -6.53
CA THR A 19 14.51 11.63 -5.54
C THR A 19 14.74 12.96 -6.24
N LEU A 20 14.35 14.06 -5.61
CA LEU A 20 14.55 15.38 -6.19
C LEU A 20 16.03 15.76 -6.19
N CYS A 21 16.62 15.89 -7.37
CA CYS A 21 17.99 16.34 -7.54
C CYS A 21 18.00 17.77 -8.10
N GLN A 22 18.45 18.72 -7.29
CA GLN A 22 18.72 20.08 -7.78
C GLN A 22 20.04 20.08 -8.57
N VAL A 23 20.00 20.60 -9.79
CA VAL A 23 21.16 20.75 -10.67
C VAL A 23 21.44 22.21 -10.96
N LYS A 24 22.71 22.53 -11.22
CA LYS A 24 23.11 23.86 -11.65
C LYS A 24 23.03 23.98 -13.17
N ILE A 25 22.41 25.04 -13.67
CA ILE A 25 22.39 25.36 -15.11
C ILE A 25 23.63 26.23 -15.42
N PRO A 26 24.49 25.85 -16.39
CA PRO A 26 25.63 26.66 -16.77
C PRO A 26 25.21 28.04 -17.31
N PRO A 27 25.98 29.12 -17.05
CA PRO A 27 25.71 30.43 -17.60
C PRO A 27 25.62 30.40 -19.14
N GLY A 28 24.65 31.11 -19.71
CA GLY A 28 24.42 31.17 -21.16
C GLY A 28 23.53 30.07 -21.73
N TYR A 29 23.15 29.07 -20.93
CA TYR A 29 22.20 28.03 -21.34
C TYR A 29 20.79 28.34 -20.84
N VAL A 30 19.80 28.03 -21.67
CA VAL A 30 18.38 28.19 -21.33
C VAL A 30 17.74 26.80 -21.24
N GLN A 31 17.08 26.52 -20.12
CA GLN A 31 16.27 25.32 -19.94
C GLN A 31 14.79 25.68 -19.84
N TYR A 32 13.94 24.74 -20.22
CA TYR A 32 12.48 24.88 -20.20
C TYR A 32 11.87 23.84 -19.27
N CYS A 33 10.91 24.28 -18.46
CA CYS A 33 10.20 23.39 -17.56
C CYS A 33 9.31 22.44 -18.35
N SER A 34 9.46 21.14 -18.11
CA SER A 34 8.69 20.13 -18.81
C SER A 34 7.22 20.08 -18.38
N LEU A 35 6.86 20.65 -17.22
CA LEU A 35 5.48 20.78 -16.76
C LEU A 35 4.80 22.03 -17.35
N CYS A 36 5.23 23.24 -16.98
CA CYS A 36 4.56 24.48 -17.37
C CYS A 36 4.98 25.03 -18.73
N LYS A 37 5.99 24.42 -19.38
CA LYS A 37 6.61 24.87 -20.65
C LYS A 37 7.30 26.24 -20.60
N GLY A 38 7.26 26.91 -19.44
CA GLY A 38 7.95 28.17 -19.20
C GLY A 38 9.46 28.02 -19.10
N LYS A 39 10.17 29.10 -19.36
CA LYS A 39 11.62 29.21 -19.18
C LYS A 39 11.99 29.07 -17.70
N ILE A 40 13.04 28.31 -17.40
CA ILE A 40 13.61 28.25 -16.06
C ILE A 40 14.58 29.41 -15.90
N PHE A 41 14.22 30.35 -15.03
CA PHE A 41 15.07 31.49 -14.69
C PHE A 41 15.99 31.14 -13.54
N GLY A 42 17.27 31.48 -13.67
CA GLY A 42 18.29 31.25 -12.65
C GLY A 42 19.23 30.08 -12.96
N LEU A 43 20.17 29.84 -12.05
CA LEU A 43 21.22 28.82 -12.19
C LEU A 43 20.82 27.49 -11.54
N LYS A 44 19.55 27.29 -11.16
CA LYS A 44 19.08 26.06 -10.49
C LYS A 44 17.83 25.52 -11.18
N ALA A 45 17.76 24.21 -11.31
CA ALA A 45 16.59 23.47 -11.77
C ALA A 45 16.52 22.13 -11.06
N VAL A 46 15.37 21.46 -11.14
CA VAL A 46 15.28 20.04 -10.78
C VAL A 46 15.41 19.21 -12.05
N LEU A 47 16.34 18.26 -12.05
CA LEU A 47 16.48 17.27 -13.12
C LEU A 47 15.80 15.97 -12.67
N ASP A 48 14.80 15.55 -13.42
CA ASP A 48 14.10 14.29 -13.20
C ASP A 48 13.86 13.56 -14.53
N ASN A 49 14.28 12.30 -14.61
CA ASN A 49 14.15 11.44 -15.80
C ASN A 49 14.56 12.15 -17.10
N GLY A 50 15.70 12.85 -17.06
CA GLY A 50 16.26 13.57 -18.21
C GLY A 50 15.55 14.89 -18.57
N LYS A 51 14.59 15.35 -17.74
CA LYS A 51 13.79 16.55 -17.98
C LYS A 51 14.00 17.59 -16.88
N PHE A 52 13.97 18.85 -17.26
CA PHE A 52 14.10 19.97 -16.32
C PHE A 52 12.75 20.48 -15.83
N TYR A 53 12.68 20.83 -14.55
CA TYR A 53 11.51 21.41 -13.91
C TYR A 53 11.91 22.59 -13.03
N HIS A 54 11.00 23.54 -12.86
CA HIS A 54 11.08 24.45 -11.71
C HIS A 54 10.88 23.64 -10.43
N GLU A 55 11.51 24.09 -9.34
CA GLU A 55 11.30 23.51 -8.01
C GLU A 55 9.81 23.52 -7.62
N CYS A 56 9.11 24.63 -7.87
CA CYS A 56 7.67 24.74 -7.63
C CYS A 56 6.79 23.92 -8.60
N CYS A 57 7.35 23.44 -9.71
CA CYS A 57 6.67 22.57 -10.67
C CYS A 57 6.86 21.08 -10.34
N MET A 58 7.65 20.75 -9.30
CA MET A 58 7.74 19.38 -8.80
C MET A 58 6.55 19.10 -7.89
N VAL A 59 5.41 18.79 -8.51
CA VAL A 59 4.14 18.54 -7.83
C VAL A 59 3.58 17.17 -8.20
N CYS A 60 2.73 16.63 -7.32
CA CYS A 60 1.94 15.44 -7.60
C CYS A 60 0.97 15.70 -8.74
N ASN A 61 0.94 14.84 -9.76
CA ASN A 61 0.04 14.94 -10.90
C ASN A 61 -1.45 14.73 -10.54
N ASN A 62 -1.74 14.14 -9.37
CA ASN A 62 -3.11 13.95 -8.89
C ASN A 62 -3.59 15.11 -8.00
N CYS A 63 -2.88 15.37 -6.88
CA CYS A 63 -3.33 16.35 -5.89
C CYS A 63 -2.66 17.73 -5.99
N ILE A 64 -1.71 17.90 -6.93
CA ILE A 64 -0.97 19.15 -7.17
C ILE A 64 -0.12 19.63 -5.97
N GLN A 65 -0.06 18.85 -4.88
CA GLN A 65 0.81 19.16 -3.74
C GLN A 65 2.29 19.04 -4.14
N PRO A 66 3.16 19.89 -3.58
CA PRO A 66 4.60 19.79 -3.77
C PRO A 66 5.14 18.40 -3.42
N LEU A 67 6.11 17.94 -4.21
CA LEU A 67 6.91 16.77 -3.93
C LEU A 67 8.17 17.26 -3.21
N ASN A 68 8.53 16.64 -2.08
CA ASN A 68 9.53 17.22 -1.18
C ASN A 68 10.81 16.37 -1.08
N THR A 69 10.68 15.05 -1.20
CA THR A 69 11.80 14.13 -0.93
C THR A 69 11.74 12.92 -1.84
N GLU A 70 10.66 12.14 -1.71
CA GLU A 70 10.46 10.91 -2.47
C GLU A 70 9.10 10.94 -3.15
N TYR A 71 9.05 10.42 -4.36
CA TYR A 71 7.82 10.26 -5.13
C TYR A 71 7.88 8.98 -5.96
N ARG A 72 6.73 8.60 -6.52
CA ARG A 72 6.62 7.47 -7.44
C ARG A 72 6.34 7.99 -8.84
N THR A 73 7.01 7.42 -9.83
CA THR A 73 6.79 7.78 -11.23
C THR A 73 6.08 6.65 -11.94
N VAL A 74 4.95 6.96 -12.58
CA VAL A 74 4.25 6.03 -13.47
C VAL A 74 4.25 6.67 -14.87
N GLY A 75 4.99 6.07 -15.80
CA GLY A 75 5.27 6.68 -17.10
C GLY A 75 6.00 8.02 -16.96
N ASN A 76 5.32 9.12 -17.28
CA ASN A 76 5.86 10.49 -17.15
C ASN A 76 5.22 11.30 -16.01
N ALA A 77 4.28 10.70 -15.27
CA ALA A 77 3.56 11.35 -14.17
C ALA A 77 4.19 11.00 -12.82
N ARG A 78 4.23 11.98 -11.92
CA ARG A 78 4.77 11.85 -10.56
C ARG A 78 3.64 11.90 -9.56
N TYR A 79 3.69 11.03 -8.57
CA TYR A 79 2.69 10.95 -7.53
C TYR A 79 3.35 10.99 -6.16
N CYS A 80 2.73 11.71 -5.23
CA CYS A 80 3.07 11.57 -3.82
C CYS A 80 2.73 10.14 -3.34
N SER A 81 3.35 9.71 -2.24
CA SER A 81 3.16 8.35 -1.72
C SER A 81 1.70 8.00 -1.46
N PHE A 82 0.89 8.96 -1.00
CA PHE A 82 -0.53 8.77 -0.74
C PHE A 82 -1.31 8.50 -2.04
N CYS A 83 -1.28 9.44 -3.00
CA CYS A 83 -2.00 9.26 -4.26
C CYS A 83 -1.51 8.04 -5.03
N TYR A 84 -0.22 7.74 -4.99
CA TYR A 84 0.30 6.53 -5.60
C TYR A 84 -0.33 5.27 -4.98
N SER A 85 -0.35 5.20 -3.65
CA SER A 85 -0.88 4.04 -2.93
C SER A 85 -2.36 3.83 -3.23
N ASP A 86 -3.13 4.91 -3.20
CA ASP A 86 -4.57 4.90 -3.45
C ASP A 86 -4.95 4.43 -4.86
N MET A 87 -4.17 4.80 -5.88
CA MET A 87 -4.52 4.49 -7.27
C MET A 87 -3.89 3.21 -7.81
N TYR A 88 -2.73 2.79 -7.30
CA TYR A 88 -1.91 1.76 -7.95
C TYR A 88 -1.61 0.54 -7.08
N LEU A 89 -1.87 0.58 -5.77
CA LEU A 89 -1.66 -0.61 -4.94
C LEU A 89 -2.92 -1.48 -4.92
N PRO A 90 -2.74 -2.82 -4.83
CA PRO A 90 -3.85 -3.73 -4.62
C PRO A 90 -4.53 -3.46 -3.28
N LEU A 91 -5.84 -3.71 -3.20
CA LEU A 91 -6.62 -3.50 -1.98
C LEU A 91 -6.70 -4.77 -1.13
N CYS A 92 -6.77 -4.57 0.18
CA CYS A 92 -7.03 -5.64 1.13
C CYS A 92 -8.50 -6.06 1.06
N VAL A 93 -8.78 -7.35 0.90
CA VAL A 93 -10.16 -7.85 0.83
C VAL A 93 -10.96 -7.63 2.13
N LYS A 94 -10.28 -7.45 3.27
CA LYS A 94 -10.95 -7.24 4.57
C LYS A 94 -11.34 -5.78 4.84
N CYS A 95 -10.50 -4.82 4.46
CA CYS A 95 -10.66 -3.42 4.86
C CYS A 95 -10.72 -2.44 3.69
N ASP A 96 -10.59 -2.92 2.45
CA ASP A 96 -10.62 -2.15 1.21
C ASP A 96 -9.53 -1.05 1.11
N LEU A 97 -8.48 -1.15 1.93
CA LEU A 97 -7.36 -0.20 1.91
C LEU A 97 -6.16 -0.75 1.11
N PRO A 98 -5.36 0.12 0.48
CA PRO A 98 -4.11 -0.23 -0.20
C PRO A 98 -3.15 -1.08 0.64
N VAL A 99 -2.65 -2.17 0.07
CA VAL A 99 -1.67 -3.08 0.69
C VAL A 99 -0.28 -2.83 0.12
N LYS A 100 0.65 -2.39 0.97
CA LYS A 100 2.06 -2.31 0.59
C LYS A 100 2.68 -3.70 0.54
N GLN A 101 3.73 -3.85 -0.27
CA GLN A 101 4.39 -5.12 -0.50
C GLN A 101 4.89 -5.77 0.80
N GLU A 102 5.46 -4.98 1.70
CA GLU A 102 5.98 -5.42 3.00
C GLU A 102 4.90 -5.78 4.04
N GLU A 103 3.65 -5.37 3.82
CA GLU A 103 2.53 -5.59 4.75
C GLU A 103 1.59 -6.70 4.27
N GLY A 104 1.72 -7.17 3.02
CA GLY A 104 0.76 -8.04 2.34
C GLY A 104 0.96 -9.53 2.58
N ILE A 105 -0.16 -10.25 2.72
CA ILE A 105 -0.21 -11.71 2.76
C ILE A 105 -1.29 -12.23 1.80
N LEU A 106 -0.96 -13.28 1.05
CA LEU A 106 -1.88 -13.99 0.17
C LEU A 106 -2.56 -15.15 0.90
N ILE A 107 -3.89 -15.14 0.88
CA ILE A 107 -4.75 -16.21 1.43
C ILE A 107 -5.73 -16.61 0.35
N TYR A 108 -5.66 -17.85 -0.13
CA TYR A 108 -6.52 -18.36 -1.20
C TYR A 108 -6.56 -17.48 -2.47
N GLY A 109 -5.42 -16.86 -2.81
CA GLY A 109 -5.33 -15.93 -3.95
C GLY A 109 -5.79 -14.50 -3.67
N CYS A 110 -6.32 -14.22 -2.48
CA CYS A 110 -6.79 -12.91 -2.05
C CYS A 110 -5.74 -12.19 -1.18
N LEU A 111 -5.51 -10.91 -1.45
CA LEU A 111 -4.53 -10.11 -0.72
C LEU A 111 -5.16 -9.49 0.54
N HIS A 112 -4.42 -9.57 1.65
CA HIS A 112 -4.80 -8.98 2.92
C HIS A 112 -3.60 -8.26 3.54
N HIS A 113 -3.83 -7.27 4.40
CA HIS A 113 -2.77 -6.83 5.32
C HIS A 113 -2.49 -7.93 6.35
N SER A 114 -1.24 -8.06 6.76
CA SER A 114 -0.84 -8.94 7.86
C SER A 114 -1.61 -8.61 9.14
N SER A 115 -1.81 -7.32 9.43
CA SER A 115 -2.62 -6.83 10.56
C SER A 115 -4.12 -7.10 10.42
N CYS A 116 -4.63 -7.34 9.21
CA CYS A 116 -6.03 -7.70 9.00
C CYS A 116 -6.32 -9.16 9.36
N ILE A 117 -5.28 -10.00 9.43
CA ILE A 117 -5.39 -11.42 9.78
C ILE A 117 -5.11 -11.60 11.28
N GLN A 118 -6.08 -11.17 12.08
CA GLN A 118 -6.04 -11.27 13.54
C GLN A 118 -7.08 -12.27 14.04
N CYS A 119 -6.75 -12.95 15.14
CA CYS A 119 -7.71 -13.82 15.79
C CYS A 119 -8.88 -13.02 16.34
N GLU A 120 -10.11 -13.45 16.06
CA GLU A 120 -11.28 -12.75 16.55
C GLU A 120 -11.40 -12.75 18.08
N ILE A 121 -10.82 -13.74 18.76
CA ILE A 121 -10.92 -13.91 20.22
C ILE A 121 -9.80 -13.16 20.94
N CYS A 122 -8.52 -13.49 20.67
CA CYS A 122 -7.40 -12.85 21.37
C CYS A 122 -6.88 -11.57 20.70
N LYS A 123 -7.39 -11.22 19.50
CA LYS A 123 -6.96 -10.05 18.70
C LYS A 123 -5.50 -10.04 18.26
N GLU A 124 -4.74 -11.08 18.57
CA GLU A 124 -3.35 -11.24 18.11
C GLU A 124 -3.26 -11.53 16.61
N THR A 125 -2.21 -11.01 15.99
CA THR A 125 -1.92 -11.23 14.57
C THR A 125 -1.52 -12.68 14.35
N ILE A 126 -2.18 -13.36 13.41
CA ILE A 126 -1.91 -14.77 13.15
C ILE A 126 -0.79 -14.87 12.12
N HIS A 127 0.40 -15.29 12.55
CA HIS A 127 1.57 -15.43 11.68
C HIS A 127 1.64 -16.79 10.95
N ASN A 128 1.08 -17.84 11.54
CA ASN A 128 1.12 -19.21 11.02
C ASN A 128 -0.28 -19.70 10.60
N SER A 129 -0.61 -20.97 10.84
CA SER A 129 -1.90 -21.57 10.53
C SER A 129 -3.06 -20.87 11.26
N PHE A 130 -4.19 -20.74 10.57
CA PHE A 130 -5.42 -20.17 11.10
C PHE A 130 -6.60 -21.07 10.72
N TYR A 131 -7.70 -20.87 11.45
CA TYR A 131 -9.02 -21.36 11.06
C TYR A 131 -9.84 -20.18 10.55
N ASN A 132 -10.52 -20.34 9.42
CA ASN A 132 -11.44 -19.35 8.87
C ASN A 132 -12.88 -19.87 8.98
N LYS A 133 -13.77 -19.06 9.54
CA LYS A 133 -15.21 -19.34 9.63
C LYS A 133 -15.98 -18.04 9.46
N ASN A 134 -16.88 -17.99 8.48
CA ASN A 134 -17.69 -16.79 8.16
C ASN A 134 -16.82 -15.53 7.99
N ASP A 135 -15.73 -15.62 7.23
CA ASP A 135 -14.76 -14.54 7.01
C ASP A 135 -14.03 -14.03 8.28
N MET A 136 -14.18 -14.74 9.40
CA MET A 136 -13.44 -14.48 10.64
C MET A 136 -12.27 -15.43 10.78
N TYR A 137 -11.14 -14.91 11.23
CA TYR A 137 -9.91 -15.67 11.44
C TYR A 137 -9.74 -16.03 12.92
N PHE A 138 -9.26 -17.24 13.20
CA PHE A 138 -9.00 -17.73 14.55
C PHE A 138 -7.62 -18.35 14.62
N CYS A 139 -6.85 -18.04 15.67
CA CYS A 139 -5.63 -18.78 15.96
C CYS A 139 -5.98 -20.19 16.45
N ARG A 140 -5.00 -21.09 16.40
CA ARG A 140 -5.20 -22.50 16.75
C ARG A 140 -5.76 -22.67 18.17
N GLU A 141 -5.10 -22.04 19.13
CA GLU A 141 -5.45 -22.13 20.55
C GLU A 141 -6.89 -21.66 20.81
N CYS A 142 -7.26 -20.49 20.27
CA CYS A 142 -8.59 -19.94 20.46
C CYS A 142 -9.68 -20.77 19.76
N TYR A 143 -9.38 -21.37 18.61
CA TYR A 143 -10.34 -22.20 17.89
C TYR A 143 -10.58 -23.54 18.60
N GLU A 144 -9.51 -24.21 19.05
CA GLU A 144 -9.58 -25.50 19.75
C GLU A 144 -10.18 -25.34 21.16
N ASN A 145 -9.82 -24.29 21.90
CA ASN A 145 -10.36 -24.02 23.23
C ASN A 145 -11.84 -23.61 23.23
N ARG A 146 -12.38 -23.12 22.11
CA ARG A 146 -13.82 -22.85 21.95
C ARG A 146 -14.66 -24.13 22.03
N GLY A 147 -14.08 -25.28 21.66
CA GLY A 147 -14.71 -26.59 21.80
C GLY A 147 -14.73 -27.10 23.25
N ASN A 148 -13.83 -26.60 24.11
CA ASN A 148 -13.66 -27.05 25.49
C ASN A 148 -14.43 -26.20 26.52
N ASN A 149 -14.79 -24.94 26.19
CA ASN A 149 -15.64 -24.09 27.05
C ASN A 149 -17.14 -24.29 26.78
N LYS A 150 -17.59 -25.55 26.61
CA LYS A 150 -19.00 -25.93 26.81
C LYS A 150 -19.18 -26.43 28.24
N THR A 151 -19.05 -25.55 29.23
CA THR A 151 -19.65 -25.78 30.54
C THR A 151 -20.25 -24.47 31.03
N ASN A 152 -21.58 -24.52 31.14
CA ASN A 152 -22.48 -23.62 31.84
C ASN A 152 -22.84 -22.34 31.06
N ASP A 153 -23.82 -22.46 30.16
CA ASP A 153 -25.12 -21.81 30.38
C ASP A 153 -26.18 -22.54 29.52
N GLU A 154 -27.26 -22.95 30.18
CA GLU A 154 -28.50 -23.41 29.56
C GLU A 154 -29.21 -22.22 28.88
N ASP A 155 -30.17 -22.53 28.00
CA ASP A 155 -31.05 -21.64 27.23
C ASP A 155 -30.41 -20.96 26.00
N LEU A 156 -30.80 -21.25 24.76
CA LEU A 156 -32.16 -21.31 24.24
C LEU A 156 -32.33 -22.47 23.27
N THR A 157 -33.41 -23.21 23.46
CA THR A 157 -34.01 -24.09 22.46
C THR A 157 -34.41 -23.30 21.22
N ASP A 158 -33.88 -23.65 20.05
CA ASP A 158 -34.55 -23.37 18.78
C ASP A 158 -35.78 -24.29 18.69
N PRO A 159 -37.02 -23.76 18.60
CA PRO A 159 -38.16 -24.58 18.25
C PRO A 159 -38.14 -24.88 16.75
N GLU A 160 -38.35 -26.15 16.42
CA GLU A 160 -38.69 -26.61 15.07
C GLU A 160 -39.82 -25.76 14.47
N ASN A 161 -39.59 -25.22 13.26
CA ASN A 161 -40.48 -25.40 12.10
C ASN A 161 -39.78 -24.99 10.79
#